data_AF-A0A158L7A6-F1
#
_entry.id   AF-A0A158L7A6-F1
#
_cell.length_a   1.000
_cell.length_b   1.000
_cell.length_c   1.000
_cell.angle_alpha   90.00
_cell.angle_beta   90.00
_cell.angle_gamma   90.00
#
_symmetry.space_group_name_H-M   'P 1'
#
loop_
_entity.id
_entity.type
_entity.pdbx_description
1 polymer ?
#
loop_
_entity_poly.entity_id
_entity_poly.type
_entity_poly.pdbx_seq_one_letter_code
_entity_poly.pdbx_strand_id
1 'polypeptide(L)'
;MRSNIAAEARAKIIYERLINITDDPGIKEALGFLMTREIAHQKSFEKALHSIQPNFPQGKLPGNPSFTSVYFNMSKGDDARGPWNEGGDWQFVEEPQPAVDGGDGTATVTVTEADLQTLQSMASRTASDPTADPSTGADLGAGKQV
;
A
#
# COMPACT_ATOMS: atom_id res chain seq x y z
N MET A 1 -9.31 12.36 3.75
CA MET A 1 -8.39 13.49 3.43
C MET A 1 -6.92 13.09 3.32
N ARG A 2 -6.35 12.24 4.20
CA ARG A 2 -4.92 11.85 4.13
C ARG A 2 -4.50 11.15 2.83
N SER A 3 -5.31 10.20 2.36
CA SER A 3 -5.08 9.55 1.07
C SER A 3 -5.04 10.58 -0.08
N ASN A 4 -5.89 11.60 -0.03
CA ASN A 4 -5.93 12.66 -1.04
C ASN A 4 -4.65 13.49 -0.98
N ILE A 5 -4.24 13.95 0.21
CA ILE A 5 -2.96 14.69 0.40
C ILE A 5 -1.77 13.90 -0.16
N ALA A 6 -1.69 12.60 0.12
CA ALA A 6 -0.64 11.74 -0.43
C ALA A 6 -0.72 11.59 -1.95
N ALA A 7 -1.93 11.55 -2.52
CA ALA A 7 -2.13 11.50 -3.96
C ALA A 7 -1.66 12.79 -4.65
N GLU A 8 -2.02 13.96 -4.10
CA GLU A 8 -1.57 15.26 -4.61
C GLU A 8 -0.03 15.39 -4.58
N ALA A 9 0.59 14.94 -3.48
CA ALA A 9 2.05 14.92 -3.35
C ALA A 9 2.72 14.02 -4.41
N ARG A 10 2.15 12.83 -4.69
CA ARG A 10 2.66 11.94 -5.74
C ARG A 10 2.47 12.53 -7.14
N ALA A 11 1.33 13.13 -7.43
CA ALA A 11 1.07 13.79 -8.71
C ALA A 11 2.10 14.89 -8.98
N LYS A 12 2.39 15.72 -7.97
CA LYS A 12 3.42 16.76 -8.05
C LYS A 12 4.80 16.21 -8.45
N ILE A 13 5.25 15.13 -7.80
CA ILE A 13 6.54 14.48 -8.11
C ILE A 13 6.56 13.97 -9.56
N ILE A 14 5.44 13.42 -10.04
CA ILE A 14 5.33 12.95 -11.43
C ILE A 14 5.46 14.13 -12.39
N TYR A 15 4.79 15.25 -12.14
CA TYR A 15 4.89 16.43 -13.00
C TYR A 15 6.31 17.02 -13.02
N GLU A 16 7.00 17.09 -11.88
CA GLU A 16 8.41 17.52 -11.82
C GLU A 16 9.30 16.66 -12.72
N ARG A 17 9.09 15.34 -12.70
CA ARG A 17 9.83 14.41 -13.56
C ARG A 17 9.47 14.60 -15.04
N LEU A 18 8.18 14.75 -15.36
CA LEU A 18 7.71 14.92 -16.74
C LEU A 18 8.22 16.23 -17.37
N ILE A 19 8.26 17.32 -16.60
CA ILE A 19 8.81 18.62 -17.04
C ILE A 19 10.30 18.48 -17.41
N ASN A 20 11.06 17.65 -16.68
CA ASN A 20 12.49 17.47 -16.89
C ASN A 20 12.85 16.58 -18.09
N ILE A 21 11.88 15.88 -18.70
CA ILE A 21 12.14 14.95 -19.82
C ILE A 21 11.55 15.44 -21.16
N THR A 22 11.03 16.66 -21.20
CA THR A 22 10.47 17.27 -22.41
C THR A 22 11.05 18.66 -22.61
N ASP A 23 11.11 19.12 -23.86
CA ASP A 23 11.46 20.50 -24.22
C ASP A 23 10.31 21.27 -24.85
N ASP A 24 9.16 20.63 -25.03
CA ASP A 24 7.97 21.28 -25.58
C ASP A 24 7.44 22.35 -24.60
N PRO A 25 7.37 23.64 -25.01
CA PRO A 25 6.96 24.72 -24.13
C PRO A 25 5.49 24.62 -23.70
N GLY A 26 4.61 24.11 -24.56
CA GLY A 26 3.20 23.93 -24.25
C GLY A 26 2.97 22.83 -23.21
N ILE A 27 3.71 21.72 -23.31
CA ILE A 27 3.68 20.66 -22.29
C ILE A 27 4.19 21.19 -20.96
N LYS A 28 5.30 21.94 -20.94
CA LYS A 28 5.84 22.55 -19.70
C LYS A 28 4.85 23.51 -19.06
N GLU A 29 4.17 24.33 -19.85
CA GLU A 29 3.13 25.24 -19.36
C GLU A 29 1.95 24.47 -18.74
N ALA A 30 1.42 23.47 -19.45
CA ALA A 30 0.31 22.67 -18.97
C ALA A 30 0.65 21.93 -17.67
N LEU A 31 1.82 21.28 -17.61
CA LEU A 31 2.30 20.60 -16.39
C LEU A 31 2.56 21.58 -15.25
N GLY A 32 3.08 22.79 -15.54
CA GLY A 32 3.26 23.84 -14.56
C GLY A 32 1.94 24.32 -13.95
N PHE A 33 0.90 24.45 -14.77
CA PHE A 33 -0.46 24.75 -14.30
C PHE A 33 -1.01 23.62 -13.41
N LEU A 34 -0.95 22.37 -13.87
CA LEU A 34 -1.42 21.22 -13.11
C LEU A 34 -0.69 21.08 -11.77
N MET A 35 0.63 21.24 -11.76
CA MET A 35 1.43 21.26 -10.54
C MET A 35 0.96 22.34 -9.55
N THR A 36 0.63 23.53 -10.04
CA THR A 36 0.07 24.61 -9.22
C THR A 36 -1.29 24.23 -8.64
N ARG A 37 -2.11 23.49 -9.40
CA ARG A 37 -3.39 22.97 -8.93
C ARG A 37 -3.23 21.94 -7.82
N GLU A 38 -2.25 21.04 -7.89
CA GLU A 38 -2.04 20.06 -6.81
C GLU A 38 -1.63 20.73 -5.50
N ILE A 39 -0.85 21.83 -5.56
CA ILE A 39 -0.56 22.64 -4.36
C ILE A 39 -1.85 23.21 -3.77
N ALA A 40 -2.76 23.70 -4.61
CA ALA A 40 -4.06 24.21 -4.16
C ALA A 40 -4.95 23.11 -3.58
N HIS A 41 -4.96 21.92 -4.20
CA HIS A 41 -5.70 20.75 -3.71
C HIS A 41 -5.14 20.28 -2.36
N GLN A 42 -3.82 20.14 -2.24
CA GLN A 42 -3.14 19.80 -1.00
C GLN A 42 -3.52 20.78 0.13
N LYS A 43 -3.43 22.09 -0.13
CA LYS A 43 -3.84 23.13 0.83
C LYS A 43 -5.31 22.98 1.25
N SER A 44 -6.20 22.69 0.31
CA SER A 44 -7.63 22.49 0.59
C SER A 44 -7.85 21.27 1.50
N PHE A 45 -7.22 20.14 1.17
CA PHE A 45 -7.37 18.90 1.93
C PHE A 45 -6.71 18.96 3.31
N GLU A 46 -5.56 19.63 3.45
CA GLU A 46 -4.93 19.88 4.75
C GLU A 46 -5.83 20.73 5.65
N LYS A 47 -6.39 21.81 5.11
CA LYS A 47 -7.37 22.64 5.85
C LYS A 47 -8.58 21.83 6.30
N ALA A 48 -9.15 21.03 5.40
CA ALA A 48 -10.29 20.17 5.71
C ALA A 48 -9.94 19.08 6.75
N LEU A 49 -8.73 18.52 6.70
CA LEU A 49 -8.26 17.57 7.70
C LEU A 49 -8.09 18.24 9.07
N HIS A 50 -7.49 19.43 9.11
CA HIS A 50 -7.22 20.15 10.36
C HIS A 50 -8.48 20.71 11.03
N SER A 51 -9.57 20.91 10.29
CA SER A 51 -10.85 21.34 10.87
C SER A 51 -11.60 20.22 11.60
N ILE A 52 -11.19 18.96 11.46
CA ILE A 52 -11.76 17.81 12.18
C ILE A 52 -10.91 17.56 13.42
N GLN A 53 -11.48 17.50 14.63
CA GLN A 53 -10.72 17.24 15.86
C GLN A 53 -11.36 16.10 16.67
N PRO A 54 -10.57 15.06 17.05
CA PRO A 54 -9.18 14.82 16.64
C PRO A 54 -9.08 14.50 15.14
N ASN A 55 -8.03 14.96 14.45
CA ASN A 55 -7.82 14.71 13.01
C ASN A 55 -7.17 13.35 12.69
N PHE A 56 -6.99 12.50 13.71
CA PHE A 56 -6.41 11.16 13.60
C PHE A 56 -6.77 10.22 14.77
N PRO A 57 -8.06 10.09 15.14
CA PRO A 57 -8.41 9.07 16.12
C PRO A 57 -8.11 7.71 15.48
N GLN A 58 -7.45 6.85 16.24
CA GLN A 58 -7.41 5.44 15.89
C GLN A 58 -8.83 4.87 15.89
N GLY A 59 -9.00 3.73 15.24
CA GLY A 59 -10.22 2.94 15.44
C GLY A 59 -10.44 2.69 16.93
N LYS A 60 -11.71 2.54 17.34
CA LYS A 60 -12.05 2.36 18.76
C LYS A 60 -11.63 1.02 19.34
N LEU A 61 -11.46 0.01 18.48
CA LEU A 61 -11.08 -1.32 18.91
C LEU A 61 -9.59 -1.34 19.25
N PRO A 62 -9.21 -1.77 20.47
CA PRO A 62 -7.80 -1.90 20.82
C PRO A 62 -7.13 -2.98 19.96
N GLY A 63 -5.86 -2.74 19.61
CA GLY A 63 -5.01 -3.77 19.02
C GLY A 63 -4.65 -4.87 20.03
N ASN A 64 -4.04 -5.95 19.55
CA ASN A 64 -3.50 -6.99 20.42
C ASN A 64 -2.25 -6.44 21.15
N PRO A 65 -2.24 -6.36 22.49
CA PRO A 65 -1.11 -5.82 23.25
C PRO A 65 0.21 -6.56 23.00
N SER A 66 0.16 -7.86 22.67
CA SER A 66 1.35 -8.66 22.37
C SER A 66 2.12 -8.21 21.13
N PHE A 67 1.48 -7.41 20.25
CA PHE A 67 2.07 -7.00 18.97
C PHE A 67 2.07 -5.49 18.74
N THR A 68 1.31 -4.72 19.53
CA THR A 68 1.11 -3.28 19.30
C THR A 68 2.41 -2.46 19.35
N SER A 69 3.38 -2.89 20.15
CA SER A 69 4.68 -2.21 20.30
C SER A 69 5.86 -3.08 19.90
N VAL A 70 5.64 -4.11 19.07
CA VAL A 70 6.71 -5.00 18.60
C VAL A 70 7.11 -4.60 17.18
N TYR A 71 8.39 -4.30 16.98
CA TYR A 71 8.96 -4.09 15.65
C TYR A 71 9.72 -5.34 15.24
N PHE A 72 9.23 -6.02 14.19
CA PHE A 72 9.89 -7.18 13.64
C PHE A 72 10.84 -6.79 12.50
N ASN A 73 12.11 -7.16 12.63
CA ASN A 73 13.08 -6.97 11.57
C ASN A 73 12.90 -8.04 10.48
N MET A 74 12.06 -7.72 9.50
CA MET A 74 11.80 -8.59 8.33
C MET A 74 12.74 -8.28 7.15
N SER A 75 13.68 -7.36 7.33
CA SER A 75 14.69 -6.98 6.35
C SER A 75 15.96 -7.83 6.54
N LYS A 76 16.86 -7.82 5.55
CA LYS A 76 18.21 -8.41 5.64
C LYS A 76 19.20 -7.37 5.13
N GLY A 77 20.09 -6.89 6.00
CA GLY A 77 21.15 -5.95 5.64
C GLY A 77 21.38 -4.88 6.71
N ASP A 78 21.69 -3.66 6.28
CA ASP A 78 21.88 -2.53 7.18
C ASP A 78 20.53 -1.97 7.64
N ASP A 79 20.08 -2.42 8.81
CA ASP A 79 18.79 -2.04 9.35
C ASP A 79 18.85 -0.71 10.13
N ALA A 80 18.09 0.27 9.65
CA ALA A 80 18.04 1.60 10.26
C ALA A 80 17.28 1.57 11.60
N ARG A 81 17.89 2.19 12.62
CA ARG A 81 17.33 2.31 13.97
C ARG A 81 16.97 3.77 14.28
N GLY A 82 15.82 3.99 14.94
CA GLY A 82 15.33 5.32 15.28
C GLY A 82 14.01 5.32 16.06
N PRO A 83 13.40 6.48 16.35
CA PRO A 83 12.21 6.58 17.22
C PRO A 83 10.98 5.78 16.76
N TRP A 84 10.97 5.32 15.50
CA TRP A 84 9.91 4.51 14.93
C TRP A 84 10.08 3.00 15.16
N ASN A 85 11.21 2.55 15.70
CA ASN A 85 11.48 1.13 16.02
C ASN A 85 12.42 0.93 17.23
N GLU A 86 12.81 2.00 17.91
CA GLU A 86 13.71 2.00 19.06
C GLU A 86 13.25 3.02 20.11
N GLY A 87 13.43 2.65 21.39
CA GLY A 87 13.10 3.50 22.53
C GLY A 87 11.62 3.47 22.91
N GLY A 88 11.29 4.08 24.06
CA GLY A 88 9.93 4.04 24.60
C GLY A 88 9.46 2.60 24.87
N ASP A 89 8.25 2.28 24.40
CA ASP A 89 7.63 0.97 24.57
C ASP A 89 7.99 -0.02 23.44
N TRP A 90 8.87 0.35 22.49
CA TRP A 90 9.24 -0.51 21.38
C TRP A 90 10.04 -1.75 21.84
N GLN A 91 9.57 -2.93 21.45
CA GLN A 91 10.27 -4.19 21.53
C GLN A 91 10.79 -4.57 20.14
N PHE A 92 12.10 -4.62 19.98
CA PHE A 92 12.71 -4.94 18.69
C PHE A 92 13.03 -6.44 18.59
N VAL A 93 12.53 -7.10 17.56
CA VAL A 93 12.80 -8.51 17.27
C VAL A 93 13.70 -8.59 16.05
N GLU A 94 14.99 -8.84 16.29
CA GLU A 94 16.04 -8.90 15.26
C GLU A 94 15.85 -10.08 14.29
N GLU A 95 15.45 -11.23 14.83
CA GLU A 95 15.30 -12.46 14.04
C GLU A 95 13.88 -13.03 14.23
N PRO A 96 12.87 -12.45 13.55
CA PRO A 96 11.50 -12.92 13.67
C PRO A 96 11.33 -14.33 13.10
N GLN A 97 10.55 -15.14 13.79
CA GLN A 97 10.12 -16.45 13.30
C GLN A 97 8.96 -16.30 12.30
N PRO A 98 8.76 -17.24 11.36
CA PRO A 98 7.69 -17.18 10.36
C PRO A 98 6.26 -17.04 10.93
N ALA A 99 6.06 -17.45 12.18
CA ALA A 99 4.80 -17.36 12.91
C ALA A 99 5.04 -16.68 14.26
N VAL A 100 4.75 -15.38 14.33
CA VAL A 100 5.02 -14.56 15.52
C VAL A 100 4.05 -14.84 16.68
N ASP A 101 3.00 -15.62 16.43
CA ASP A 101 2.02 -16.12 17.40
C ASP A 101 2.37 -17.50 17.97
N GLY A 102 3.50 -18.09 17.56
CA GLY A 102 3.95 -19.41 18.02
C GLY A 102 3.30 -20.59 17.27
N GLY A 103 2.53 -20.33 16.21
CA GLY A 103 1.99 -21.37 15.32
C GLY A 103 2.99 -21.85 14.26
N ASP A 104 2.49 -22.54 13.25
CA ASP A 104 3.25 -22.91 12.04
C ASP A 104 3.10 -21.88 10.91
N GLY A 105 2.34 -20.81 11.16
CA GLY A 105 2.04 -19.75 10.19
C GLY A 105 0.92 -20.12 9.21
N THR A 106 0.29 -21.29 9.37
CA THR A 106 -0.84 -21.70 8.56
C THR A 106 -2.15 -21.18 9.17
N ALA A 107 -3.00 -20.60 8.33
CA ALA A 107 -4.34 -20.21 8.76
C ALA A 107 -5.24 -21.45 8.79
N THR A 108 -5.71 -21.83 9.98
CA THR A 108 -6.71 -22.88 10.15
C THR A 108 -8.05 -22.28 10.54
N VAL A 109 -9.12 -22.68 9.86
CA VAL A 109 -10.50 -22.32 10.22
C VAL A 109 -11.31 -23.59 10.44
N THR A 110 -12.24 -23.55 11.39
CA THR A 110 -13.22 -24.63 11.54
C THR A 110 -14.28 -24.49 10.46
N VAL A 111 -14.37 -25.48 9.58
CA VAL A 111 -15.29 -25.49 8.43
C VAL A 111 -16.39 -26.51 8.70
N THR A 112 -17.65 -26.14 8.50
CA THR A 112 -18.75 -27.12 8.55
C THR A 112 -18.75 -27.99 7.30
N GLU A 113 -19.42 -29.14 7.33
CA GLU A 113 -19.51 -30.02 6.16
C GLU A 113 -20.18 -29.32 4.96
N ALA A 114 -21.17 -28.45 5.21
CA ALA A 114 -21.84 -27.64 4.19
C ALA A 114 -20.91 -26.60 3.56
N ASP A 115 -20.07 -25.95 4.37
CA ASP A 115 -19.07 -24.99 3.87
C ASP A 115 -18.01 -25.70 3.02
N LEU A 116 -17.65 -26.93 3.37
CA LEU A 116 -16.65 -27.72 2.65
C LEU A 116 -17.13 -28.09 1.24
N GLN A 117 -18.40 -28.46 1.08
CA GLN A 117 -19.01 -28.69 -0.23
C GLN A 117 -19.04 -27.41 -1.09
N THR A 118 -19.38 -26.27 -0.47
CA THR A 118 -19.39 -24.98 -1.14
C THR A 118 -17.98 -24.57 -1.58
N LEU A 119 -16.98 -24.78 -0.72
CA LEU A 119 -15.59 -24.50 -0.99
C LEU A 119 -15.04 -25.35 -2.15
N GLN A 120 -15.32 -26.66 -2.15
CA GLN A 120 -14.92 -27.56 -3.25
C GLN A 120 -15.55 -27.17 -4.58
N SER A 121 -16.84 -26.82 -4.55
CA SER A 121 -17.56 -26.34 -5.74
C SER A 121 -16.98 -25.03 -6.25
N MET A 122 -16.63 -24.09 -5.36
CA MET A 122 -15.97 -22.85 -5.73
C MET A 122 -14.58 -23.10 -6.33
N ALA A 123 -13.74 -23.89 -5.64
CA ALA A 123 -12.40 -24.23 -6.08
C ALA A 123 -12.39 -24.86 -7.48
N SER A 124 -13.33 -25.76 -7.75
CA SER A 124 -13.48 -26.41 -9.06
C SER A 124 -13.85 -25.40 -10.16
N ARG A 125 -14.72 -24.43 -9.86
CA ARG A 125 -15.12 -23.38 -10.81
C ARG A 125 -14.03 -22.35 -11.06
N THR A 126 -13.18 -22.07 -10.06
CA THR A 126 -12.13 -21.04 -10.14
C THR A 126 -10.75 -21.61 -10.44
N ALA A 127 -10.65 -22.92 -10.69
CA ALA A 127 -9.40 -23.55 -11.07
C ALA A 127 -8.86 -22.86 -12.33
N SER A 128 -7.69 -22.25 -12.21
CA SER A 128 -6.99 -21.70 -13.37
C SER A 128 -6.69 -22.82 -14.35
N ASP A 129 -6.88 -22.58 -15.65
CA ASP A 129 -6.41 -23.48 -16.69
C ASP A 129 -4.90 -23.23 -16.89
N PRO A 130 -4.01 -24.15 -16.45
CA PRO A 130 -2.57 -23.95 -16.56
C PRO A 130 -2.06 -24.10 -18.00
N THR A 131 -2.92 -24.53 -18.94
CA THR A 131 -2.58 -24.70 -20.35
C THR A 131 -3.03 -23.53 -21.21
N ALA A 132 -3.85 -22.63 -20.65
CA ALA A 132 -4.28 -21.43 -21.33
C ALA A 132 -3.24 -20.30 -21.20
N ASP A 133 -2.90 -19.67 -22.31
CA ASP A 133 -2.09 -18.45 -22.38
C ASP A 133 -2.87 -17.33 -23.10
N PRO A 134 -3.87 -16.72 -22.44
CA PRO A 134 -4.70 -15.70 -23.06
C PRO A 134 -3.95 -14.37 -23.16
N SER A 135 -4.03 -13.71 -24.32
CA SER A 135 -3.50 -12.35 -24.49
C SER A 135 -4.12 -11.39 -23.47
N THR A 136 -3.26 -10.72 -22.72
CA THR A 136 -3.64 -9.74 -21.71
C THR A 136 -3.69 -8.33 -22.29
N GLY A 137 -4.30 -7.40 -21.57
CA GLY A 137 -4.25 -5.97 -21.93
C GLY A 137 -2.83 -5.40 -21.92
N ALA A 138 -1.91 -5.98 -21.16
CA ALA A 138 -0.49 -5.60 -21.17
C ALA A 138 0.19 -6.00 -22.49
N ASP A 139 -0.11 -7.20 -23.00
CA ASP A 139 0.44 -7.69 -24.28
C ASP A 139 0.01 -6.82 -25.45
N LEU A 140 -1.23 -6.32 -25.42
CA LEU A 140 -1.78 -5.42 -26.44
C LEU A 140 -1.15 -4.02 -26.38
N GLY A 141 -0.74 -3.57 -25.19
CA GLY A 141 -0.15 -2.26 -24.95
C GLY A 141 1.38 -2.20 -25.13
N ALA A 142 2.05 -3.35 -25.24
CA ALA A 142 3.52 -3.45 -25.25
C ALA A 142 4.19 -2.93 -26.54
N GLY A 143 3.42 -2.52 -27.56
CA GLY A 143 3.93 -1.92 -28.79
C GLY A 143 5.00 -2.79 -29.46
N LYS A 144 4.58 -3.78 -30.27
CA LYS A 144 5.55 -4.57 -31.06
C LYS A 144 6.48 -3.62 -31.82
N GLN A 145 7.77 -3.63 -31.51
CA GLN A 145 8.79 -3.04 -32.37
C GLN A 145 8.70 -3.73 -33.72
N VAL A 146 8.19 -3.00 -34.71
CA VAL A 146 8.32 -3.31 -36.15
C VAL A 146 9.67 -2.82 -36.65
#